data_AF-A0A7S2DEW1-F1
#
_entry.id   AF-A0A7S2DEW1-F1
#
_cell.length_a   1.000
_cell.length_b   1.000
_cell.length_c   1.000
_cell.angle_alpha   90.00
_cell.angle_beta   90.00
_cell.angle_gamma   90.00
#
_symmetry.space_group_name_H-M   'P 1'
#
loop_
_entity.id
_entity.type
_entity.pdbx_description
1 polymer ?
#
loop_
_entity_poly.entity_id
_entity_poly.type
_entity_poly.pdbx_seq_one_letter_code
_entity_poly.pdbx_strand_id
1 'polypeptide(L)'
;PLRASSMFTSVVPQRLSAMFSSAEPAIGAYSAALAAHPLETKVATAAALALVGDAIAQRAAAKDAPTPMTYDAKRGVSFVLFDAAYRGGFQHAAFPAIIELCRGDVLHGAADSLQLSGVLDQSMLAAIECTAVNQLV
;
A
#
# COMPACT_ATOMS: atom_id res chain seq x y z
N PRO A 1 -21.53 41.95 16.51
CA PRO A 1 -20.30 41.20 16.82
C PRO A 1 -20.55 40.10 17.87
N LEU A 2 -20.89 38.88 17.44
CA LEU A 2 -20.85 37.70 18.31
C LEU A 2 -20.25 36.53 17.51
N ARG A 3 -19.07 36.12 17.98
CA ARG A 3 -18.12 35.19 17.36
C ARG A 3 -18.54 33.78 17.74
N ALA A 4 -19.06 33.01 16.80
CA ALA A 4 -19.26 31.57 16.96
C ALA A 4 -17.91 30.88 16.77
N SER A 5 -17.16 30.72 17.86
CA SER A 5 -15.93 29.91 17.88
C SER A 5 -16.24 28.49 18.33
N SER A 6 -16.24 27.60 17.34
CA SER A 6 -15.87 26.19 17.36
C SER A 6 -15.35 25.64 18.70
N MET A 7 -16.02 24.60 19.20
CA MET A 7 -15.44 23.56 20.04
C MET A 7 -15.87 22.20 19.50
N PHE A 8 -15.24 21.76 18.41
CA PHE A 8 -15.16 20.34 18.08
C PHE A 8 -13.98 19.75 18.85
N THR A 9 -14.21 19.39 20.10
CA THR A 9 -13.25 18.59 20.87
C THR A 9 -13.37 17.16 20.38
N SER A 10 -12.42 16.72 19.54
CA SER A 10 -12.27 15.31 19.16
C SER A 10 -11.93 14.51 20.41
N VAL A 11 -12.93 13.89 21.03
CA VAL A 11 -12.72 12.93 22.12
C VAL A 11 -12.29 11.63 21.48
N VAL A 12 -10.99 11.50 21.19
CA VAL A 12 -10.41 10.20 20.87
C VAL A 12 -10.55 9.34 22.13
N PRO A 13 -11.20 8.16 22.04
CA PRO A 13 -11.34 7.25 23.18
C PRO A 13 -9.99 6.98 23.84
N GLN A 14 -9.92 7.11 25.16
CA GLN A 14 -8.69 6.95 25.96
C GLN A 14 -7.91 5.64 25.66
N ARG A 15 -8.65 4.58 25.28
CA ARG A 15 -8.07 3.28 24.86
C ARG A 15 -7.34 3.34 23.52
N LEU A 16 -7.84 4.12 22.56
CA LEU A 16 -7.16 4.33 21.28
C LEU A 16 -5.90 5.17 21.48
N SER A 17 -5.96 6.23 22.28
CA SER A 17 -4.77 7.04 22.61
C SER A 17 -3.68 6.23 23.31
N ALA A 18 -4.05 5.31 24.21
CA ALA A 18 -3.10 4.41 24.85
C ALA A 18 -2.48 3.40 23.86
N MET A 19 -3.28 2.83 22.94
CA MET A 19 -2.76 1.96 21.88
C MET A 19 -1.77 2.71 20.96
N PHE A 20 -2.13 3.91 20.50
CA PHE A 20 -1.25 4.72 19.65
C PHE A 20 0.04 5.10 20.37
N SER A 21 -0.03 5.49 21.64
CA SER A 21 1.16 5.83 22.44
C SER A 21 2.09 4.63 22.61
N SER A 22 1.53 3.42 22.75
CA SER A 22 2.33 2.19 22.82
C SER A 22 2.91 1.75 21.47
N ALA A 23 2.30 2.16 20.36
CA ALA A 23 2.72 1.81 19.01
C ALA A 23 3.75 2.80 18.42
N GLU A 24 3.83 4.02 18.96
CA GLU A 24 4.74 5.07 18.49
C GLU A 24 6.21 4.61 18.34
N PRO A 25 6.85 3.96 19.34
CA PRO A 25 8.22 3.49 19.18
C PRO A 25 8.36 2.39 18.11
N ALA A 26 7.35 1.55 17.94
CA ALA A 26 7.35 0.52 16.90
C ALA A 26 7.19 1.12 15.49
N ILE A 27 6.35 2.16 15.35
CA ILE A 27 6.20 2.90 14.09
C ILE A 27 7.51 3.62 13.76
N GLY A 28 8.16 4.27 14.73
CA GLY A 28 9.46 4.92 14.53
C GLY A 28 10.54 3.93 14.07
N ALA A 29 10.63 2.76 14.73
CA ALA A 29 11.56 1.70 14.33
C ALA A 29 11.25 1.14 12.94
N TYR A 30 9.97 0.97 12.60
CA TYR A 30 9.55 0.55 11.27
C TYR A 30 9.92 1.57 10.20
N SER A 31 9.67 2.86 10.44
CA SER A 31 10.04 3.94 9.53
C SER A 31 11.56 4.02 9.32
N ALA A 32 12.35 3.84 10.38
CA ALA A 32 13.81 3.79 10.29
C ALA A 32 14.28 2.57 9.48
N ALA A 33 13.70 1.39 9.71
CA ALA A 33 13.99 0.18 8.93
C ALA A 33 13.61 0.36 7.45
N LEU A 34 12.48 1.00 7.16
CA LEU A 34 12.02 1.28 5.80
C LEU A 34 12.96 2.24 5.06
N ALA A 35 13.58 3.19 5.77
CA ALA A 35 14.55 4.12 5.20
C ALA A 35 15.92 3.45 4.96
N ALA A 36 16.38 2.64 5.90
CA ALA A 36 17.68 1.96 5.80
C ALA A 36 17.66 0.77 4.84
N HIS A 37 16.57 0.00 4.86
CA HIS A 37 16.41 -1.27 4.15
C HIS A 37 15.03 -1.33 3.46
N PRO A 38 14.77 -0.47 2.45
CA PRO A 38 13.44 -0.30 1.87
C PRO A 38 12.90 -1.57 1.20
N LEU A 39 13.76 -2.36 0.58
CA LEU A 39 13.40 -3.61 -0.08
C LEU A 39 13.00 -4.69 0.92
N GLU A 40 13.91 -5.01 1.83
CA GLU A 40 13.78 -6.07 2.81
C GLU A 40 12.62 -5.79 3.75
N THR A 41 12.48 -4.54 4.21
CA THR A 41 11.39 -4.12 5.10
C THR A 41 10.04 -4.23 4.39
N LYS A 42 9.93 -3.87 3.11
CA LYS A 42 8.69 -4.03 2.33
C LYS A 42 8.32 -5.49 2.16
N VAL A 43 9.28 -6.35 1.79
CA VAL A 43 9.04 -7.79 1.62
C VAL A 43 8.66 -8.45 2.94
N ALA A 44 9.36 -8.13 4.03
CA ALA A 44 9.07 -8.67 5.36
C ALA A 44 7.68 -8.25 5.87
N THR A 45 7.30 -6.99 5.64
CA THR A 45 5.97 -6.48 6.02
C THR A 45 4.86 -7.15 5.21
N ALA A 46 5.08 -7.30 3.91
CA ALA A 46 4.15 -7.96 3.01
C ALA A 46 3.97 -9.44 3.40
N ALA A 47 5.06 -10.16 3.62
CA ALA A 47 5.07 -11.52 4.16
C ALA A 47 4.29 -11.64 5.49
N ALA A 48 4.52 -10.72 6.42
CA ALA A 48 3.79 -10.71 7.69
C ALA A 48 2.27 -10.51 7.49
N LEU A 49 1.88 -9.59 6.61
CA LEU A 49 0.47 -9.35 6.28
C LEU A 49 -0.17 -10.54 5.55
N ALA A 50 0.55 -11.17 4.62
CA ALA A 50 0.09 -12.36 3.90
C ALA A 50 -0.15 -13.52 4.87
N LEU A 51 0.78 -13.75 5.80
CA LEU A 51 0.65 -14.81 6.81
C LEU A 51 -0.51 -14.55 7.77
N VAL A 52 -0.63 -13.32 8.28
CA VAL A 52 -1.71 -12.94 9.21
C VAL A 52 -3.08 -12.97 8.50
N GLY A 53 -3.16 -12.46 7.27
CA GLY A 53 -4.37 -12.49 6.45
C GLY A 53 -4.83 -13.92 6.15
N ASP A 54 -3.90 -14.80 5.78
CA ASP A 54 -4.20 -16.21 5.55
C ASP A 54 -4.65 -16.91 6.83
N ALA A 55 -4.00 -16.66 7.97
CA ALA A 55 -4.42 -17.20 9.27
C ALA A 55 -5.84 -16.77 9.66
N ILE A 56 -6.21 -15.51 9.41
CA ILE A 56 -7.57 -15.01 9.64
C ILE A 56 -8.56 -15.71 8.69
N ALA A 57 -8.22 -15.83 7.40
CA ALA A 57 -9.08 -16.47 6.40
C ALA A 57 -9.33 -17.95 6.74
N GLN A 58 -8.28 -18.70 7.11
CA GLN A 58 -8.41 -20.09 7.54
C GLN A 58 -9.23 -20.23 8.82
N ARG A 59 -9.05 -19.32 9.78
CA ARG A 59 -9.84 -19.30 11.01
C ARG A 59 -11.31 -19.00 10.74
N ALA A 60 -11.62 -18.11 9.80
CA ALA A 60 -12.99 -17.82 9.38
C ALA A 60 -13.61 -19.05 8.72
N ALA A 61 -12.91 -19.66 7.76
CA ALA A 61 -13.38 -20.88 7.09
C ALA A 61 -13.60 -22.06 8.06
N ALA A 62 -12.75 -22.20 9.08
CA ALA A 62 -12.86 -23.25 10.08
C ALA A 62 -14.09 -23.10 11.00
N LYS A 63 -14.65 -21.89 11.16
CA LYS A 63 -15.87 -21.67 11.97
C LYS A 63 -17.13 -22.20 11.29
N ASP A 64 -17.18 -22.13 9.97
CA ASP A 64 -18.33 -22.52 9.16
C ASP A 64 -18.20 -23.96 8.62
N ALA A 65 -17.09 -24.64 8.93
CA ALA A 65 -16.83 -25.98 8.46
C ALA A 65 -17.62 -27.03 9.27
N PRO A 66 -18.27 -28.00 8.61
CA PRO A 66 -18.99 -29.09 9.27
C PRO A 66 -18.07 -30.08 10.00
N THR A 67 -16.77 -30.02 9.75
CA THR A 67 -15.74 -30.83 10.42
C THR A 67 -14.59 -29.93 10.89
N PRO A 68 -13.88 -30.31 11.98
CA PRO A 68 -12.75 -29.54 12.49
C PRO A 68 -11.65 -29.45 11.43
N MET A 69 -11.49 -28.25 10.87
CA MET A 69 -10.49 -27.94 9.86
C MET A 69 -9.17 -27.58 10.56
N THR A 70 -8.08 -28.25 10.21
CA THR A 70 -6.73 -27.95 10.72
C THR A 70 -6.09 -26.84 9.89
N TYR A 71 -5.23 -26.03 10.52
CA TYR A 71 -4.51 -24.97 9.82
C TYR A 71 -3.55 -25.56 8.78
N ASP A 72 -3.70 -25.12 7.53
CA ASP A 72 -2.83 -25.46 6.42
C ASP A 72 -1.66 -24.48 6.34
N ALA A 73 -0.53 -24.88 6.94
CA ALA A 73 0.72 -24.13 6.90
C ALA A 73 1.33 -24.04 5.48
N LYS A 74 1.06 -25.01 4.59
CA LYS A 74 1.59 -24.98 3.22
C LYS A 74 0.95 -23.85 2.42
N ARG A 75 -0.36 -23.64 2.62
CA ARG A 75 -1.10 -22.51 2.04
C ARG A 75 -0.61 -21.16 2.58
N GLY A 76 -0.30 -21.06 3.87
CA GLY A 76 0.30 -19.86 4.43
C GLY A 76 1.67 -19.54 3.82
N VAL A 77 2.54 -20.55 3.70
CA VAL A 77 3.88 -20.39 3.09
C VAL A 77 3.80 -20.03 1.61
N SER A 78 2.86 -20.59 0.85
CA SER A 78 2.71 -20.23 -0.57
C SER A 78 2.26 -18.79 -0.76
N PHE A 79 1.36 -18.26 0.08
CA PHE A 79 0.98 -16.85 0.06
C PHE A 79 2.15 -15.93 0.42
N VAL A 80 2.94 -16.30 1.43
CA VAL A 80 4.13 -15.55 1.82
C VAL A 80 5.16 -15.51 0.70
N LEU A 81 5.47 -16.66 0.09
CA LEU A 81 6.45 -16.75 -1.00
C LEU A 81 5.97 -16.02 -2.26
N PHE A 82 4.69 -16.16 -2.60
CA PHE A 82 4.09 -15.44 -3.72
C PHE A 82 4.16 -13.93 -3.51
N ASP A 83 3.75 -13.43 -2.35
CA ASP A 83 3.74 -12.00 -2.06
C ASP A 83 5.17 -11.44 -1.97
N ALA A 84 6.11 -12.19 -1.39
CA ALA A 84 7.52 -11.84 -1.36
C ALA A 84 8.16 -11.80 -2.76
N ALA A 85 7.88 -12.78 -3.62
CA ALA A 85 8.39 -12.81 -5.00
C ALA A 85 7.74 -11.72 -5.88
N TYR A 86 6.44 -11.48 -5.72
CA TYR A 86 5.72 -10.45 -6.46
C TYR A 86 6.20 -9.06 -6.07
N ARG A 87 6.31 -8.73 -4.77
CA ARG A 87 6.80 -7.42 -4.31
C ARG A 87 8.30 -7.24 -4.47
N GLY A 88 9.08 -8.24 -4.10
CA GLY A 88 10.55 -8.18 -4.12
C GLY A 88 11.14 -8.30 -5.53
N GLY A 89 10.54 -9.12 -6.39
CA GLY A 89 11.02 -9.37 -7.76
C GLY A 89 10.34 -8.46 -8.79
N PHE A 90 9.01 -8.52 -8.87
CA PHE A 90 8.28 -7.84 -9.96
C PHE A 90 8.01 -6.38 -9.65
N GLN A 91 7.43 -6.08 -8.48
CA GLN A 91 7.01 -4.72 -8.13
C GLN A 91 8.21 -3.78 -7.91
N HIS A 92 9.28 -4.25 -7.27
CA HIS A 92 10.45 -3.40 -7.05
C HIS A 92 11.26 -3.12 -8.34
N ALA A 93 11.30 -4.06 -9.28
CA ALA A 93 12.02 -3.88 -10.54
C ALA A 93 11.19 -3.17 -11.62
N ALA A 94 9.87 -3.40 -11.67
CA ALA A 94 9.00 -2.83 -12.69
C ALA A 94 8.65 -1.36 -12.42
N PHE A 95 8.46 -0.95 -11.17
CA PHE A 95 8.04 0.42 -10.86
C PHE A 95 9.05 1.51 -11.26
N PRO A 96 10.38 1.35 -11.06
CA PRO A 96 11.36 2.32 -11.53
C PRO A 96 11.33 2.48 -13.05
N ALA A 97 11.23 1.37 -13.79
CA ALA A 97 11.11 1.37 -15.25
C ALA A 97 9.80 2.01 -15.72
N ILE A 98 8.67 1.73 -15.07
CA ILE A 98 7.39 2.35 -15.40
C ILE A 98 7.43 3.86 -15.14
N ILE A 99 7.99 4.30 -14.02
CA ILE A 99 8.15 5.74 -13.69
C ILE A 99 9.12 6.43 -14.67
N GLU A 100 10.15 5.74 -15.13
CA GLU A 100 11.11 6.28 -16.09
C GLU A 100 10.51 6.41 -17.50
N LEU A 101 9.66 5.48 -17.92
CA LEU A 101 8.95 5.55 -19.20
C LEU A 101 7.70 6.46 -19.17
N CYS A 102 7.07 6.68 -18.01
CA CYS A 102 5.79 7.39 -17.87
C CYS A 102 5.97 8.79 -17.24
N ARG A 103 6.81 9.64 -17.84
CA ARG A 103 7.08 11.02 -17.36
C ARG A 103 6.05 12.06 -17.83
N GLY A 104 5.01 11.63 -18.56
CA GLY A 104 4.04 12.50 -19.20
C GLY A 104 4.44 12.92 -20.62
N ASP A 105 5.60 12.51 -21.13
CA ASP A 105 6.18 13.02 -22.39
C ASP A 105 5.36 12.60 -23.62
N VAL A 106 4.75 11.40 -23.60
CA VAL A 106 3.94 10.88 -24.71
C VAL A 106 2.59 11.59 -24.76
N LEU A 107 1.97 11.77 -23.60
CA LEU A 107 0.69 12.46 -23.46
C LEU A 107 0.82 13.98 -23.59
N HIS A 108 1.98 14.58 -23.29
CA HIS A 108 2.25 16.00 -23.52
C HIS A 108 2.26 16.33 -25.02
N GLY A 109 2.86 15.48 -25.86
CA GLY A 109 2.82 15.64 -27.32
C GLY A 109 1.41 15.55 -27.90
N ALA A 110 0.55 14.70 -27.33
CA ALA A 110 -0.86 14.61 -27.70
C ALA A 110 -1.68 15.80 -27.16
N ALA A 111 -1.41 16.26 -25.94
CA ALA A 111 -2.09 17.40 -25.31
C ALA A 111 -1.77 18.73 -26.01
N ASP A 112 -0.54 18.92 -26.49
CA ASP A 112 -0.16 20.07 -27.33
C ASP A 112 -0.88 20.06 -28.68
N SER A 113 -1.07 18.87 -29.27
CA SER A 113 -1.85 18.73 -30.51
C SER A 113 -3.34 19.08 -30.33
N LEU A 114 -3.85 18.94 -29.11
CA LEU A 114 -5.25 19.20 -28.72
C LEU A 114 -5.44 20.54 -27.99
N GLN A 115 -4.39 21.36 -27.84
CA GLN A 115 -4.39 22.63 -27.11
C GLN A 115 -4.89 22.53 -25.65
N LEU A 116 -4.70 21.37 -25.01
CA LEU A 116 -5.09 21.11 -23.61
C LEU A 116 -3.94 21.34 -22.62
N SER A 117 -2.77 21.78 -23.09
CA SER A 117 -1.56 22.01 -22.28
C SER A 117 -1.69 23.11 -21.22
N GLY A 118 -2.73 23.95 -21.28
CA GLY A 118 -3.06 24.90 -20.23
C GLY A 118 -3.92 24.35 -19.07
N VAL A 119 -4.48 23.15 -19.22
CA VAL A 119 -5.42 22.54 -18.26
C VAL A 119 -4.82 21.30 -17.57
N LEU A 120 -3.95 20.57 -18.27
CA LEU A 120 -3.29 19.37 -17.76
C LEU A 120 -1.84 19.67 -17.40
N ASP A 121 -1.56 19.77 -16.10
CA ASP A 121 -0.21 19.90 -15.58
C ASP A 121 0.61 18.63 -15.84
N GLN A 122 1.93 18.77 -15.96
CA GLN A 122 2.84 17.67 -16.30
C GLN A 122 2.79 16.54 -15.26
N SER A 123 2.53 16.85 -14.00
CA SER A 123 2.31 15.84 -12.96
C SER A 123 1.02 15.04 -13.15
N MET A 124 -0.03 15.65 -13.69
CA MET A 124 -1.29 14.95 -14.02
C MET A 124 -1.10 14.03 -15.22
N LEU A 125 -0.37 14.47 -16.25
CA LEU A 125 -0.08 13.65 -17.43
C LEU A 125 0.77 12.43 -17.06
N ALA A 126 1.81 12.62 -16.24
CA ALA A 126 2.62 11.52 -15.71
C ALA A 126 1.80 10.53 -14.86
N ALA A 127 0.87 11.04 -14.03
CA ALA A 127 -0.03 10.18 -13.25
C ALA A 127 -0.99 9.36 -14.13
N ILE A 128 -1.50 9.94 -15.21
CA ILE A 128 -2.36 9.25 -16.18
C ILE A 128 -1.57 8.16 -16.92
N GLU A 129 -0.36 8.46 -17.38
CA GLU A 129 0.51 7.47 -18.03
C GLU A 129 0.85 6.32 -17.08
N CYS A 130 1.29 6.63 -15.85
CA CYS A 130 1.56 5.62 -14.83
C CYS A 130 0.32 4.76 -14.54
N THR A 131 -0.86 5.36 -14.48
CA THR A 131 -2.12 4.63 -14.25
C THR A 131 -2.44 3.72 -15.44
N ALA A 132 -2.32 4.21 -16.67
CA ALA A 132 -2.62 3.44 -17.87
C ALA A 132 -1.65 2.25 -18.06
N VAL A 133 -0.35 2.46 -17.81
CA VAL A 133 0.65 1.40 -17.91
C VAL A 133 0.50 0.38 -16.77
N ASN A 134 0.16 0.84 -15.56
CA ASN A 134 -0.13 -0.07 -14.44
C ASN A 134 -1.40 -0.91 -14.64
N GLN A 135 -2.25 -0.61 -15.63
CA GLN A 135 -3.41 -1.45 -16.01
C GLN A 135 -3.07 -2.48 -17.11
N LEU A 136 -1.92 -2.34 -17.78
CA LEU A 136 -1.47 -3.22 -18.87
C LEU A 136 -0.47 -4.30 -18.40
N VAL A 137 -0.08 -4.24 -17.13
CA VAL A 137 0.90 -5.11 -16.47
C VAL A 137 0.18 -5.92 -15.39
#